data_AF-A0A0A1TWM5-F1
#
_entry.id   AF-A0A0A1TWM5-F1
#
_cell.length_a   1.000
_cell.length_b   1.000
_cell.length_c   1.000
_cell.angle_alpha   90.00
_cell.angle_beta   90.00
_cell.angle_gamma   90.00
#
_symmetry.space_group_name_H-M   'P 1'
#
loop_
_entity.id
_entity.type
_entity.pdbx_description
1 polymer ?
#
loop_
_entity_poly.entity_id
_entity_poly.type
_entity_poly.pdbx_seq_one_letter_code
_entity_poly.pdbx_strand_id
1 'polypeptide(L)'
;MESKYQDAQVQGIVSYLNAFISTKTDLHITIEKTLANLQDSLKSTTILNQYIQTFRAFPIPHQSPSNLFQTNENAAAIIRTAKTLGLEITCSSTNITQPDAVSATQVLGLLWQLMDYELRKTIGGIDCEGEVMKWVNTTLGQKRMTNYTSDLQDGIVFRDLLRKIGVPCGDTLPDVIIAAGSIGCQLISVDSVQGCVVKMNFAFLAALMKWKREKDEEERRKKEEQDRINKVIEESRKAEEDRVRAKLEQEIKEKEMLNKLKTNQNENEQKDKELQDLEAKQAEEMQRMLDKIAQWM
;
A
#
# COMPACT_ATOMS: atom_id res chain seq x y z
N MET A 1 6.53 33.61 28.59
CA MET A 1 5.75 32.38 28.28
C MET A 1 5.49 32.26 26.79
N GLU A 2 5.08 33.33 26.12
CA GLU A 2 4.77 33.37 24.68
C GLU A 2 5.94 33.00 23.76
N SER A 3 7.16 33.47 24.05
CA SER A 3 8.37 33.11 23.28
C SER A 3 8.70 31.61 23.34
N LYS A 4 8.65 30.97 24.53
CA LYS A 4 8.89 29.52 24.65
C LYS A 4 7.85 28.69 23.90
N TYR A 5 6.60 29.16 23.86
CA TYR A 5 5.52 28.49 23.14
C TYR A 5 5.74 28.54 21.62
N GLN A 6 6.17 29.69 21.11
CA GLN A 6 6.53 29.87 19.70
C GLN A 6 7.74 29.00 19.31
N ASP A 7 8.77 28.93 20.16
CA ASP A 7 9.94 28.10 19.93
C ASP A 7 9.59 26.61 19.86
N ALA A 8 8.74 26.12 20.78
CA ALA A 8 8.27 24.74 20.76
C ALA A 8 7.48 24.41 19.48
N GLN A 9 6.69 25.37 18.97
CA GLN A 9 5.96 25.19 17.72
C GLN A 9 6.88 25.14 16.50
N VAL A 10 7.85 26.05 16.43
CA VAL A 10 8.88 26.07 15.37
C VAL A 10 9.62 24.73 15.36
N GLN A 11 10.08 24.27 16.52
CA GLN A 11 10.78 22.99 16.64
C GLN A 11 9.92 21.80 16.22
N GLY A 12 8.64 21.77 16.60
CA GLY A 12 7.71 20.69 16.24
C GLY A 12 7.45 20.62 14.74
N ILE A 13 7.12 21.75 14.11
CA ILE A 13 6.87 21.83 12.66
C ILE A 13 8.13 21.46 11.87
N VAL A 14 9.30 22.01 12.25
CA VAL A 14 10.56 21.70 11.56
C VAL A 14 10.97 20.23 11.74
N SER A 15 10.77 19.65 12.93
CA SER A 15 11.05 18.23 13.17
C SER A 15 10.18 17.34 12.30
N TYR A 16 8.90 17.70 12.14
CA TYR A 16 7.98 16.97 11.28
C TYR A 16 8.39 17.06 9.82
N LEU A 17 8.74 18.25 9.33
CA LEU A 17 9.19 18.41 7.95
C LEU A 17 10.47 17.62 7.67
N ASN A 18 11.43 17.61 8.59
CA ASN A 18 12.63 16.78 8.42
C ASN A 18 12.29 15.29 8.40
N ALA A 19 11.40 14.83 9.29
CA ALA A 19 10.95 13.45 9.31
C ALA A 19 10.22 13.08 8.01
N PHE A 20 9.32 13.95 7.53
CA PHE A 20 8.64 13.82 6.25
C PHE A 20 9.63 13.76 5.08
N ILE A 21 10.57 14.69 5.00
CA ILE A 21 11.60 14.74 3.96
C ILE A 21 12.38 13.42 3.94
N SER A 22 12.84 12.95 5.11
CA SER A 22 13.64 11.73 5.21
C SER A 22 12.89 10.43 4.90
N THR A 23 11.56 10.40 5.04
CA THR A 23 10.76 9.15 4.95
C THR A 23 9.87 9.08 3.73
N LYS A 24 9.49 10.23 3.14
CA LYS A 24 8.49 10.32 2.06
C LYS A 24 9.03 11.00 0.81
N THR A 25 10.28 11.46 0.81
CA THR A 25 10.88 12.19 -0.32
C THR A 25 12.32 11.76 -0.54
N ASP A 26 12.83 11.99 -1.75
CA ASP A 26 14.26 11.81 -2.08
C ASP A 26 15.06 13.11 -1.90
N LEU A 27 14.50 14.10 -1.19
CA LEU A 27 15.17 15.37 -0.96
C LEU A 27 16.25 15.21 0.12
N HIS A 28 17.52 15.42 -0.23
CA HIS A 28 18.63 15.46 0.72
C HIS A 28 18.75 16.82 1.41
N ILE A 29 17.63 17.31 1.96
CA ILE A 29 17.54 18.62 2.62
C ILE A 29 17.30 18.39 4.12
N THR A 30 18.03 19.11 4.97
CA THR A 30 17.77 19.17 6.41
C THR A 30 17.59 20.63 6.82
N ILE A 31 16.52 20.89 7.56
CA ILE A 31 16.22 22.20 8.12
C ILE A 31 16.63 22.16 9.60
N GLU A 32 17.54 23.03 10.03
CA GLU A 32 17.79 23.17 11.47
C GLU A 32 16.54 23.70 12.16
N LYS A 33 16.33 23.33 13.44
CA LYS A 33 15.14 23.67 14.22
C LYS A 33 15.09 25.15 14.65
N THR A 34 15.44 26.06 13.75
CA THR A 34 15.51 27.51 13.95
C THR A 34 14.74 28.23 12.84
N LEU A 35 14.16 29.37 13.18
CA LEU A 35 13.43 30.21 12.22
C LEU A 35 14.35 30.74 11.11
N ALA A 36 15.64 30.91 11.40
CA ALA A 36 16.64 31.39 10.45
C ALA A 36 16.88 30.42 9.28
N ASN A 37 16.77 29.10 9.49
CA ASN A 37 16.99 28.14 8.41
C ASN A 37 15.76 27.93 7.51
N LEU A 38 14.56 28.32 7.98
CA LEU A 38 13.41 28.53 7.10
C LEU A 38 13.61 29.71 6.14
N GLN A 39 14.64 30.54 6.38
CA GLN A 39 14.94 31.67 5.52
C GLN A 39 15.67 31.31 4.21
N ASP A 40 16.10 30.05 4.07
CA ASP A 40 16.72 29.55 2.85
C ASP A 40 15.67 29.31 1.76
N SER A 41 15.44 30.38 1.00
CA SER A 41 14.57 30.55 -0.19
C SER A 41 14.28 29.31 -1.03
N LEU A 42 15.33 28.55 -1.39
CA LEU A 42 15.26 27.40 -2.29
C LEU A 42 14.72 26.15 -1.56
N LYS A 43 15.03 25.99 -0.28
CA LYS A 43 14.56 24.87 0.53
C LYS A 43 13.07 24.99 0.82
N SER A 44 12.61 26.16 1.28
CA SER A 44 11.21 26.38 1.67
C SER A 44 10.23 26.16 0.51
N THR A 45 10.55 26.67 -0.68
CA THR A 45 9.71 26.48 -1.87
C THR A 45 9.68 25.02 -2.34
N THR A 46 10.84 24.36 -2.37
CA THR A 46 10.96 22.96 -2.79
C THR A 46 10.20 22.03 -1.85
N ILE A 47 10.35 22.24 -0.54
CA ILE A 47 9.67 21.45 0.49
C ILE A 47 8.15 21.65 0.41
N LEU A 48 7.68 22.89 0.26
CA LEU A 48 6.25 23.20 0.13
C LEU A 48 5.64 22.56 -1.12
N ASN A 49 6.34 22.60 -2.25
CA ASN A 49 5.92 21.93 -3.47
C ASN A 49 5.75 20.42 -3.24
N GLN A 50 6.78 19.78 -2.71
CA GLN A 50 6.79 18.34 -2.45
C GLN A 50 5.70 17.94 -1.45
N TYR A 51 5.51 18.74 -0.40
CA TYR A 51 4.51 18.49 0.62
C TYR A 51 3.07 18.61 0.07
N ILE A 52 2.75 19.68 -0.67
CA ILE A 52 1.40 19.81 -1.26
C ILE A 52 1.11 18.68 -2.24
N GLN A 53 2.11 18.24 -3.01
CA GLN A 53 1.95 17.14 -3.96
C GLN A 53 1.54 15.82 -3.33
N THR A 54 1.79 15.59 -2.03
CA THR A 54 1.40 14.33 -1.38
C THR A 54 -0.10 14.17 -1.22
N PHE A 55 -0.84 15.28 -1.12
CA PHE A 55 -2.30 15.26 -0.91
C PHE A 55 -3.08 16.03 -1.98
N ARG A 56 -2.40 16.78 -2.85
CA ARG A 56 -3.00 17.53 -3.95
C ARG A 56 -2.04 17.67 -5.14
N ALA A 57 -2.36 16.98 -6.23
CA ALA A 57 -1.72 17.26 -7.51
C ALA A 57 -2.05 18.68 -7.98
N PHE A 58 -1.03 19.45 -8.36
CA PHE A 58 -1.15 20.76 -8.97
C PHE A 58 0.02 21.00 -9.94
N PRO A 59 -0.16 21.84 -10.97
CA PRO A 59 0.91 22.12 -11.93
C PRO A 59 2.01 22.95 -11.25
N ILE A 60 3.23 22.39 -11.19
CA ILE A 60 4.44 23.15 -10.80
C ILE A 60 4.98 23.83 -12.06
N PRO A 61 5.06 25.18 -12.09
CA PRO A 61 5.58 25.92 -13.25
C PRO A 61 6.99 25.51 -13.68
N HIS A 62 7.90 25.35 -12.72
CA HIS A 62 9.30 24.99 -12.97
C HIS A 62 9.73 23.81 -12.10
N GLN A 63 10.03 22.67 -12.72
CA GLN A 63 10.51 21.47 -12.00
C GLN A 63 11.94 21.62 -11.46
N SER A 64 12.76 22.45 -12.10
CA SER A 64 14.15 22.71 -11.69
C SER A 64 14.44 24.21 -11.76
N PRO A 65 13.94 25.00 -10.78
CA PRO A 65 14.14 26.43 -10.78
C PRO A 65 15.63 26.75 -10.60
N SER A 66 16.20 27.47 -11.57
CA SER A 66 17.60 27.89 -11.61
C SER A 66 17.82 29.32 -11.09
N ASN A 67 16.75 30.10 -11.01
CA ASN A 67 16.79 31.51 -10.64
C ASN A 67 15.59 31.90 -9.76
N LEU A 68 15.73 33.05 -9.09
CA LEU A 68 14.73 33.55 -8.15
C LEU A 68 13.35 33.78 -8.80
N PHE A 69 13.29 34.20 -10.06
CA PHE A 69 12.01 34.42 -10.75
C PHE A 69 11.25 33.10 -10.92
N GLN A 70 11.92 32.03 -11.33
CA GLN A 70 11.34 30.69 -11.43
C GLN A 70 10.88 30.17 -10.06
N THR A 71 11.67 30.37 -9.01
CA THR A 71 11.28 30.03 -7.64
C THR A 71 10.06 30.84 -7.17
N ASN A 72 9.99 32.13 -7.53
CA ASN A 72 8.87 33.00 -7.18
C ASN A 72 7.58 32.61 -7.93
N GLU A 73 7.67 32.16 -9.18
CA GLU A 73 6.52 31.61 -9.91
C GLU A 73 6.00 30.31 -9.28
N ASN A 74 6.91 29.44 -8.82
CA ASN A 74 6.56 28.25 -8.05
C ASN A 74 5.88 28.62 -6.71
N ALA A 75 6.43 29.57 -5.97
CA ALA A 75 5.83 30.07 -4.73
C ALA A 75 4.44 30.69 -4.96
N ALA A 76 4.25 31.43 -6.05
CA ALA A 76 2.94 31.94 -6.43
C ALA A 76 1.95 30.81 -6.77
N ALA A 77 2.41 29.72 -7.39
CA ALA A 77 1.59 28.54 -7.63
C ALA A 77 1.18 27.85 -6.32
N ILE A 78 2.08 27.72 -5.35
CA ILE A 78 1.78 27.22 -3.99
C ILE A 78 0.66 28.05 -3.35
N ILE A 79 0.79 29.39 -3.35
CA ILE A 79 -0.19 30.29 -2.75
C ILE A 79 -1.56 30.16 -3.45
N ARG A 80 -1.58 30.10 -4.78
CA ARG A 80 -2.84 29.89 -5.53
C ARG A 80 -3.48 28.56 -5.14
N THR A 81 -2.71 27.48 -5.11
CA THR A 81 -3.20 26.15 -4.69
C THR A 81 -3.75 26.20 -3.28
N ALA A 82 -3.02 26.78 -2.32
CA ALA A 82 -3.46 26.90 -0.94
C ALA A 82 -4.78 27.69 -0.80
N LYS A 83 -4.96 28.77 -1.57
CA LYS A 83 -6.24 29.49 -1.65
C LYS A 83 -7.37 28.65 -2.23
N THR A 84 -7.11 27.81 -3.24
CA THR A 84 -8.15 26.89 -3.77
C THR A 84 -8.56 25.80 -2.77
N LEU A 85 -7.73 25.51 -1.78
CA LEU A 85 -8.06 24.63 -0.66
C LEU A 85 -8.90 25.34 0.43
N GLY A 86 -9.16 26.64 0.27
CA GLY A 86 -9.92 27.46 1.23
C GLY A 86 -9.07 28.03 2.37
N LEU A 87 -7.74 28.03 2.24
CA LEU A 87 -6.86 28.54 3.28
C LEU A 87 -6.72 30.07 3.21
N GLU A 88 -6.78 30.72 4.37
CA GLU A 88 -6.55 32.16 4.51
C GLU A 88 -5.05 32.46 4.54
N ILE A 89 -4.50 32.77 3.36
CA ILE A 89 -3.05 32.96 3.19
C ILE A 89 -2.65 34.41 3.44
N THR A 90 -1.75 34.60 4.40
CA THR A 90 -1.17 35.91 4.76
C THR A 90 0.22 36.16 4.17
N CYS A 91 0.88 35.12 3.61
CA CYS A 91 2.18 35.25 2.97
C CYS A 91 2.08 35.54 1.47
N SER A 92 3.05 36.30 0.94
CA SER A 92 3.26 36.53 -0.49
C SER A 92 4.36 35.62 -1.04
N SER A 93 4.49 35.54 -2.36
CA SER A 93 5.50 34.69 -3.00
C SER A 93 6.93 35.17 -2.68
N THR A 94 7.12 36.47 -2.48
CA THR A 94 8.39 37.04 -1.99
C THR A 94 8.65 36.70 -0.53
N ASN A 95 7.62 36.57 0.31
CA ASN A 95 7.80 36.09 1.69
C ASN A 95 8.28 34.63 1.75
N ILE A 96 7.89 33.80 0.79
CA ILE A 96 8.33 32.39 0.71
C ILE A 96 9.74 32.29 0.13
N THR A 97 10.04 33.09 -0.90
CA THR A 97 11.31 33.01 -1.64
C THR A 97 12.41 33.89 -1.08
N GLN A 98 12.12 34.92 -0.30
CA GLN A 98 13.12 35.76 0.36
C GLN A 98 12.61 36.18 1.75
N PRO A 99 12.35 35.22 2.65
CA PRO A 99 11.89 35.50 4.01
C PRO A 99 12.92 36.29 4.83
N ASP A 100 12.49 37.43 5.36
CA ASP A 100 13.09 38.10 6.51
C ASP A 100 12.61 37.47 7.84
N ALA A 101 13.00 38.04 8.98
CA ALA A 101 12.64 37.50 10.29
C ALA A 101 11.12 37.51 10.55
N VAL A 102 10.41 38.52 10.04
CA VAL A 102 8.97 38.67 10.22
C VAL A 102 8.22 37.70 9.31
N SER A 103 8.58 37.66 8.03
CA SER A 103 7.95 36.82 7.02
C SER A 103 8.26 35.33 7.18
N ALA A 104 9.36 34.94 7.83
CA ALA A 104 9.59 33.55 8.22
C ALA A 104 8.46 33.00 9.12
N THR A 105 7.86 33.83 9.98
CA THR A 105 6.69 33.42 10.78
C THR A 105 5.43 33.21 9.93
N GLN A 106 5.29 33.96 8.84
CA GLN A 106 4.19 33.80 7.88
C GLN A 106 4.35 32.50 7.07
N VAL A 107 5.59 32.16 6.68
CA VAL A 107 5.90 30.87 6.03
C VAL A 107 5.60 29.70 6.97
N LEU A 108 5.95 29.83 8.25
CA LEU A 108 5.60 28.83 9.26
C LEU A 108 4.07 28.71 9.45
N GLY A 109 3.36 29.83 9.43
CA GLY A 109 1.90 29.86 9.45
C GLY A 109 1.28 29.12 8.26
N LEU A 110 1.81 29.33 7.05
CA LEU A 110 1.40 28.59 5.86
C LEU A 110 1.66 27.08 6.01
N LEU A 111 2.84 26.70 6.46
CA LEU A 111 3.20 25.29 6.69
C LEU A 111 2.22 24.64 7.67
N TRP A 112 1.94 25.31 8.78
CA TRP A 112 0.94 24.85 9.76
C TRP A 112 -0.44 24.70 9.13
N GLN A 113 -0.94 25.70 8.39
CA GLN A 113 -2.25 25.63 7.74
C GLN A 113 -2.36 24.46 6.75
N LEU A 114 -1.30 24.19 5.98
CA LEU A 114 -1.25 23.06 5.06
C LEU A 114 -1.27 21.72 5.80
N MET A 115 -0.47 21.61 6.87
CA MET A 115 -0.43 20.40 7.71
C MET A 115 -1.76 20.15 8.41
N ASP A 116 -2.33 21.17 9.05
CA ASP A 116 -3.62 21.09 9.73
C ASP A 116 -4.74 20.73 8.73
N TYR A 117 -4.74 21.31 7.53
CA TYR A 117 -5.66 20.94 6.45
C TYR A 117 -5.54 19.47 6.08
N GLU A 118 -4.32 18.97 5.84
CA GLU A 118 -4.08 17.58 5.46
C GLU A 118 -4.55 16.60 6.55
N LEU A 119 -4.20 16.88 7.80
CA LEU A 119 -4.57 16.07 8.95
C LEU A 119 -6.08 16.02 9.15
N ARG A 120 -6.75 17.18 9.13
CA ARG A 120 -8.22 17.27 9.29
C ARG A 120 -8.96 16.61 8.13
N LYS A 121 -8.50 16.81 6.90
CA LYS A 121 -9.06 16.14 5.72
C LYS A 121 -8.98 14.62 5.82
N THR A 122 -7.88 14.11 6.36
CA THR A 122 -7.69 12.67 6.56
C THR A 122 -8.65 12.10 7.62
N ILE A 123 -8.96 12.88 8.66
CA ILE A 123 -9.89 12.47 9.72
C ILE A 123 -11.33 12.43 9.18
N GLY A 124 -11.73 13.44 8.41
CA GLY A 124 -13.00 13.48 7.67
C GLY A 124 -14.25 13.82 8.52
N GLY A 125 -14.07 14.19 9.79
CA GLY A 125 -15.16 14.53 10.71
C GLY A 125 -15.28 16.02 10.99
N ILE A 126 -16.48 16.48 11.36
CA ILE A 126 -16.73 17.88 11.79
C ILE A 126 -15.95 18.19 13.07
N ASP A 127 -15.94 17.25 14.02
CA ASP A 127 -15.15 17.32 15.24
C ASP A 127 -13.89 16.46 15.12
N CYS A 128 -12.88 17.01 14.43
CA CYS A 128 -11.60 16.32 14.25
C CYS A 128 -10.90 16.00 15.58
N GLU A 129 -11.00 16.90 16.57
CA GLU A 129 -10.35 16.73 17.87
C GLU A 129 -11.03 15.62 18.70
N GLY A 130 -12.36 15.57 18.71
CA GLY A 130 -13.11 14.49 19.35
C GLY A 130 -12.87 13.13 18.69
N GLU A 131 -12.81 13.08 17.35
CA GLU A 131 -12.54 11.83 16.62
C GLU A 131 -11.13 11.27 16.88
N VAL A 132 -10.10 12.13 16.94
CA VAL A 132 -8.73 11.70 17.30
C VAL A 132 -8.71 11.17 18.74
N MET A 133 -9.31 11.89 19.69
CA MET A 133 -9.35 11.46 21.08
C MET A 133 -10.10 10.14 21.26
N LYS A 134 -11.22 9.96 20.56
CA LYS A 134 -11.99 8.71 20.52
C LYS A 134 -11.13 7.58 19.95
N TRP A 135 -10.45 7.81 18.84
CA TRP A 135 -9.56 6.81 18.23
C TRP A 135 -8.43 6.39 19.18
N VAL A 136 -7.78 7.32 19.87
CA VAL A 136 -6.74 7.00 20.86
C VAL A 136 -7.29 6.09 21.96
N ASN A 137 -8.42 6.48 22.56
CA ASN A 137 -9.04 5.71 23.64
C ASN A 137 -9.51 4.31 23.19
N THR A 138 -10.08 4.20 21.99
CA THR A 138 -10.48 2.91 21.40
C THR A 138 -9.27 2.03 21.11
N THR A 139 -8.20 2.60 20.56
CA THR A 139 -6.97 1.86 20.22
C THR A 139 -6.30 1.31 21.47
N LEU A 140 -6.22 2.12 22.53
CA LEU A 140 -5.67 1.70 23.82
C LEU A 140 -6.59 0.75 24.61
N GLY A 141 -7.88 0.69 24.27
CA GLY A 141 -8.87 -0.12 24.98
C GLY A 141 -9.25 0.41 26.36
N GLN A 142 -8.90 1.66 26.67
CA GLN A 142 -9.18 2.34 27.94
C GLN A 142 -9.42 3.82 27.68
N LYS A 143 -10.36 4.43 28.41
CA LYS A 143 -10.62 5.88 28.36
C LYS A 143 -9.58 6.64 29.19
N ARG A 144 -8.37 6.77 28.65
CA ARG A 144 -7.23 7.42 29.30
C ARG A 144 -7.10 8.90 28.97
N MET A 145 -7.56 9.31 27.79
CA MET A 145 -7.41 10.68 27.29
C MET A 145 -8.74 11.42 27.30
N THR A 146 -8.76 12.57 27.95
CA THR A 146 -9.89 13.51 28.05
C THR A 146 -9.52 14.92 27.60
N ASN A 147 -8.22 15.24 27.54
CA ASN A 147 -7.69 16.51 27.06
C ASN A 147 -6.35 16.30 26.33
N TYR A 148 -5.89 17.34 25.62
CA TYR A 148 -4.61 17.36 24.90
C TYR A 148 -3.46 17.99 25.71
N THR A 149 -3.63 18.14 27.03
CA THR A 149 -2.67 18.82 27.92
C THR A 149 -2.09 17.85 28.95
N SER A 150 -2.63 17.82 30.17
CA SER A 150 -2.09 17.08 31.31
C SER A 150 -2.06 15.57 31.05
N ASP A 151 -3.04 15.05 30.31
CA ASP A 151 -3.17 13.60 30.05
C ASP A 151 -2.04 13.09 29.13
N LEU A 152 -1.36 14.00 28.44
CA LEU A 152 -0.27 13.69 27.50
C LEU A 152 1.10 14.14 28.02
N GLN A 153 1.15 14.89 29.12
CA GLN A 153 2.35 15.58 29.60
C GLN A 153 3.48 14.63 29.99
N ASP A 154 3.14 13.43 30.45
CA ASP A 154 4.10 12.38 30.84
C ASP A 154 4.60 11.53 29.65
N GLY A 155 4.00 11.68 28.47
CA GLY A 155 4.31 10.91 27.27
C GLY A 155 3.86 9.44 27.29
N ILE A 156 3.20 8.96 28.35
CA ILE A 156 2.81 7.56 28.52
C ILE A 156 1.78 7.15 27.47
N VAL A 157 0.79 8.02 27.21
CA VAL A 157 -0.24 7.78 26.19
C VAL A 157 0.40 7.61 24.81
N PHE A 158 1.38 8.45 24.46
CA PHE A 158 2.08 8.35 23.18
C PHE A 158 2.86 7.05 23.03
N ARG A 159 3.60 6.66 24.06
CA ARG A 159 4.36 5.41 24.10
C ARG A 159 3.44 4.21 23.92
N ASP A 160 2.39 4.12 24.72
CA ASP A 160 1.48 2.98 24.71
C ASP A 160 0.74 2.90 23.37
N LEU A 161 0.39 4.05 22.78
CA LEU A 161 -0.22 4.12 21.46
C LEU A 161 0.73 3.61 20.37
N LEU A 162 1.99 4.07 20.35
CA LEU A 162 3.01 3.61 19.39
C LEU A 162 3.19 2.09 19.45
N ARG A 163 3.31 1.54 20.65
CA ARG A 163 3.42 0.08 20.86
C ARG A 163 2.18 -0.64 20.32
N LYS A 164 0.98 -0.09 20.57
CA LYS A 164 -0.28 -0.70 20.14
C LYS A 164 -0.47 -0.69 18.63
N ILE A 165 0.00 0.35 17.94
CA ILE A 165 0.00 0.42 16.46
C ILE A 165 1.17 -0.34 15.82
N GLY A 166 2.01 -1.00 16.62
CA GLY A 166 3.08 -1.88 16.16
C GLY A 166 4.40 -1.16 15.84
N VAL A 167 4.63 0.01 16.43
CA VAL A 167 5.91 0.74 16.34
C VAL A 167 6.76 0.43 17.58
N PRO A 168 7.96 -0.15 17.43
CA PRO A 168 8.86 -0.37 18.56
C PRO A 168 9.21 0.95 19.23
N CYS A 169 8.96 1.04 20.54
CA CYS A 169 9.21 2.24 21.33
C CYS A 169 9.74 1.86 22.70
N GLY A 170 10.81 2.53 23.13
CA GLY A 170 11.37 2.45 24.49
C GLY A 170 10.42 3.02 25.55
N ASP A 171 10.93 3.20 26.76
CA ASP A 171 10.10 3.58 27.91
C ASP A 171 10.10 5.09 28.20
N THR A 172 10.99 5.86 27.56
CA THR A 172 11.16 7.28 27.83
C THR A 172 10.54 8.16 26.73
N LEU A 173 10.22 9.42 27.06
CA LEU A 173 9.70 10.38 26.08
C LEU A 173 10.66 10.65 24.90
N PRO A 174 11.99 10.71 25.10
CA PRO A 174 12.94 10.70 23.97
C PRO A 174 12.77 9.50 23.04
N ASP A 175 12.52 8.30 23.57
CA ASP A 175 12.30 7.10 22.74
C ASP A 175 11.03 7.23 21.89
N VAL A 176 9.97 7.83 22.44
CA VAL A 176 8.73 8.15 21.70
C VAL A 176 9.03 9.04 20.49
N ILE A 177 9.86 10.06 20.68
CA ILE A 177 10.22 11.02 19.63
C ILE A 177 11.05 10.33 18.54
N ILE A 178 11.99 9.47 18.92
CA ILE A 178 12.80 8.67 17.98
C ILE A 178 11.93 7.70 17.20
N ALA A 179 11.06 6.96 17.89
CA ALA A 179 10.12 6.02 17.28
C ALA A 179 9.17 6.73 16.30
N ALA A 180 8.62 7.88 16.68
CA ALA A 180 7.82 8.72 15.80
C ALA A 180 8.60 9.22 14.57
N GLY A 181 9.87 9.57 14.73
CA GLY A 181 10.76 9.93 13.63
C GLY A 181 10.94 8.81 12.62
N SER A 182 11.08 7.56 13.09
CA SER A 182 11.26 6.40 12.21
C SER A 182 10.09 6.13 11.25
N ILE A 183 8.90 6.63 11.58
CA ILE A 183 7.68 6.51 10.75
C ILE A 183 7.26 7.83 10.08
N GLY A 184 8.06 8.89 10.21
CA GLY A 184 7.77 10.19 9.58
C GLY A 184 6.77 11.06 10.33
N CYS A 185 6.50 10.80 11.62
CA CYS A 185 5.46 11.49 12.40
C CYS A 185 6.03 12.37 13.53
N GLN A 186 7.26 12.88 13.42
CA GLN A 186 7.92 13.61 14.52
C GLN A 186 7.44 15.06 14.69
N LEU A 187 6.22 15.27 15.19
CA LEU A 187 5.61 16.58 15.43
C LEU A 187 5.87 17.17 16.82
N ILE A 188 6.36 16.35 17.75
CA ILE A 188 6.55 16.71 19.15
C ILE A 188 8.03 16.72 19.54
N SER A 189 8.36 17.58 20.52
CA SER A 189 9.61 17.59 21.27
C SER A 189 9.34 17.33 22.75
N VAL A 190 10.39 17.05 23.53
CA VAL A 190 10.26 16.91 24.98
C VAL A 190 9.65 18.17 25.59
N ASP A 191 10.13 19.33 25.15
CA ASP A 191 9.65 20.64 25.60
C ASP A 191 8.19 20.90 25.20
N SER A 192 7.77 20.49 24.00
CA SER A 192 6.38 20.71 23.56
C SER A 192 5.38 19.87 24.36
N VAL A 193 5.76 18.63 24.69
CA VAL A 193 4.92 17.71 25.46
C VAL A 193 4.83 18.15 26.91
N GLN A 194 5.97 18.41 27.55
CA GLN A 194 6.01 18.89 28.94
C GLN A 194 5.39 20.28 29.10
N GLY A 195 5.51 21.12 28.07
CA GLY A 195 4.87 22.43 27.96
C GLY A 195 3.38 22.38 27.60
N CYS A 196 2.77 21.20 27.45
CA CYS A 196 1.36 21.00 27.14
C CYS A 196 0.89 21.77 25.90
N VAL A 197 1.70 21.81 24.84
CA VAL A 197 1.37 22.51 23.60
C VAL A 197 0.29 21.76 22.82
N VAL A 198 -0.97 22.09 23.09
CA VAL A 198 -2.19 21.43 22.54
C VAL A 198 -2.09 21.18 21.03
N LYS A 199 -1.72 22.20 20.24
CA LYS A 199 -1.62 22.10 18.78
C LYS A 199 -0.66 20.99 18.33
N MET A 200 0.49 20.87 18.97
CA MET A 200 1.50 19.88 18.62
C MET A 200 1.09 18.48 19.07
N ASN A 201 0.50 18.38 20.27
CA ASN A 201 -0.04 17.11 20.77
C ASN A 201 -1.17 16.57 19.89
N PHE A 202 -2.11 17.42 19.48
CA PHE A 202 -3.17 17.05 18.53
C PHE A 202 -2.59 16.64 17.18
N ALA A 203 -1.74 17.48 16.59
CA ALA A 203 -1.16 17.20 15.29
C ALA A 203 -0.39 15.88 15.27
N PHE A 204 0.36 15.60 16.34
CA PHE A 204 1.08 14.34 16.50
C PHE A 204 0.15 13.12 16.50
N LEU A 205 -0.90 13.15 17.32
CA LEU A 205 -1.88 12.05 17.38
C LEU A 205 -2.64 11.88 16.05
N ALA A 206 -3.01 12.98 15.41
CA ALA A 206 -3.63 12.97 14.09
C ALA A 206 -2.70 12.37 13.03
N ALA A 207 -1.39 12.67 13.07
CA ALA A 207 -0.41 12.09 12.17
C ALA A 207 -0.23 10.58 12.39
N LEU A 208 -0.23 10.12 13.64
CA LEU A 208 -0.19 8.68 13.95
C LEU A 208 -1.46 7.96 13.45
N MET A 209 -2.62 8.58 13.63
CA MET A 209 -3.90 8.06 13.13
C MET A 209 -3.90 7.94 11.60
N LYS A 210 -3.42 8.97 10.91
CA LYS A 210 -3.22 8.96 9.45
C LYS A 210 -2.29 7.83 9.03
N TRP A 211 -1.10 7.74 9.63
CA TRP A 211 -0.12 6.70 9.33
C TRP A 211 -0.70 5.29 9.51
N LYS A 212 -1.44 5.06 10.61
CA LYS A 212 -2.06 3.75 10.87
C LYS A 212 -3.12 3.41 9.82
N ARG A 213 -3.97 4.37 9.43
CA ARG A 213 -4.96 4.20 8.36
C ARG A 213 -4.29 3.86 7.01
N GLU A 214 -3.22 4.56 6.66
CA GLU A 214 -2.45 4.28 5.45
C GLU A 214 -1.87 2.86 5.46
N LYS A 215 -1.29 2.44 6.59
CA LYS A 215 -0.73 1.10 6.76
C LYS A 215 -1.80 -0.01 6.67
N ASP A 216 -2.95 0.18 7.31
CA ASP A 216 -4.06 -0.78 7.25
C ASP A 216 -4.60 -0.95 5.83
N GLU A 217 -4.73 0.16 5.11
CA GLU A 217 -5.16 0.16 3.71
C GLU A 217 -4.13 -0.54 2.80
N GLU A 218 -2.84 -0.35 3.04
CA GLU A 218 -1.77 -1.04 2.32
C GLU A 218 -1.77 -2.55 2.59
N GLU A 219 -1.92 -2.97 3.85
CA GLU A 219 -2.04 -4.38 4.23
C GLU A 219 -3.28 -5.04 3.60
N ARG A 220 -4.42 -4.33 3.58
CA ARG A 220 -5.64 -4.79 2.90
C ARG A 220 -5.41 -5.00 1.40
N ARG A 221 -4.79 -4.03 0.72
CA ARG A 221 -4.48 -4.14 -0.72
C ARG A 221 -3.55 -5.30 -1.02
N LYS A 222 -2.50 -5.50 -0.20
CA LYS A 222 -1.58 -6.63 -0.33
C LYS A 222 -2.30 -7.97 -0.18
N LYS A 223 -3.22 -8.08 0.78
CA LYS A 223 -4.03 -9.27 0.97
C LYS A 223 -4.95 -9.55 -0.21
N GLU A 224 -5.65 -8.52 -0.70
CA GLU A 224 -6.55 -8.64 -1.86
C GLU A 224 -5.81 -9.06 -3.12
N GLU A 225 -4.61 -8.52 -3.33
CA GLU A 225 -3.76 -8.91 -4.46
C GLU A 225 -3.27 -10.36 -4.32
N GLN A 226 -2.86 -10.77 -3.12
CA GLN A 226 -2.46 -12.14 -2.86
C GLN A 226 -3.62 -13.13 -3.08
N ASP A 227 -4.84 -12.77 -2.66
CA ASP A 227 -6.03 -13.58 -2.87
C ASP A 227 -6.37 -13.72 -4.36
N ARG A 228 -6.17 -12.66 -5.15
CA ARG A 228 -6.31 -12.71 -6.62
C ARG A 228 -5.29 -13.65 -7.26
N ILE A 229 -4.02 -13.56 -6.86
CA ILE A 229 -2.96 -14.44 -7.35
C ILE A 229 -3.28 -15.90 -7.01
N ASN A 230 -3.68 -16.16 -5.75
CA ASN A 230 -4.04 -17.50 -5.31
C ASN A 230 -5.22 -18.07 -6.11
N LYS A 231 -6.23 -17.24 -6.41
CA LYS A 231 -7.36 -17.64 -7.24
C LYS A 231 -6.94 -18.02 -8.67
N VAL A 232 -6.07 -17.21 -9.30
CA VAL A 232 -5.57 -17.50 -10.65
C VAL A 232 -4.74 -18.79 -10.68
N ILE A 233 -3.92 -19.02 -9.65
CA ILE A 233 -3.14 -20.26 -9.52
C ILE A 233 -4.08 -21.46 -9.40
N GLU A 234 -5.11 -21.37 -8.57
CA GLU A 234 -6.06 -22.48 -8.37
C GLU A 234 -6.89 -22.77 -9.62
N GLU A 235 -7.34 -21.72 -10.33
CA GLU A 235 -8.02 -21.88 -11.62
C GLU A 235 -7.11 -22.52 -12.68
N SER A 236 -5.83 -22.15 -12.72
CA SER A 236 -4.84 -22.74 -13.63
C SER A 236 -4.55 -24.20 -13.29
N ARG A 237 -4.44 -24.53 -11.99
CA ARG A 237 -4.25 -25.89 -11.50
C ARG A 237 -5.43 -26.78 -11.91
N LYS A 238 -6.65 -26.31 -11.67
CA LYS A 238 -7.87 -27.02 -12.05
C LYS A 238 -8.00 -27.21 -13.56
N ALA A 239 -7.69 -26.18 -14.36
CA ALA A 239 -7.70 -26.29 -15.80
C ALA A 239 -6.69 -27.32 -16.33
N GLU A 240 -5.52 -27.43 -15.71
CA GLU A 240 -4.53 -28.45 -16.07
C GLU A 240 -4.97 -29.86 -15.62
N GLU A 241 -5.55 -30.00 -14.43
CA GLU A 241 -6.15 -31.27 -13.99
C GLU A 241 -7.26 -31.75 -14.93
N ASP A 242 -8.14 -30.85 -15.37
CA ASP A 242 -9.20 -31.14 -16.34
C ASP A 242 -8.62 -31.55 -17.70
N ARG A 243 -7.54 -30.90 -18.16
CA ARG A 243 -6.83 -31.27 -19.40
C ARG A 243 -6.19 -32.65 -19.31
N VAL A 244 -5.51 -32.96 -18.20
CA VAL A 244 -4.88 -34.27 -17.99
C VAL A 244 -5.96 -35.35 -17.91
N ARG A 245 -7.06 -35.10 -17.20
CA ARG A 245 -8.20 -36.03 -17.13
C ARG A 245 -8.82 -36.29 -18.49
N ALA A 246 -9.05 -35.25 -19.30
CA ALA A 246 -9.58 -35.40 -20.65
C ALA A 246 -8.66 -36.24 -21.56
N LYS A 247 -7.34 -36.04 -21.47
CA LYS A 247 -6.36 -36.87 -22.20
C LYS A 247 -6.41 -38.33 -21.77
N LEU A 248 -6.46 -38.60 -20.45
CA LEU A 248 -6.54 -39.96 -19.93
C LEU A 248 -7.82 -40.68 -20.37
N GLU A 249 -8.97 -39.99 -20.34
CA GLU A 249 -10.24 -40.54 -20.81
C GLU A 249 -10.22 -40.85 -22.31
N GLN A 250 -9.51 -40.03 -23.11
CA GLN A 250 -9.32 -40.28 -24.54
C GLN A 250 -8.44 -41.53 -24.77
N GLU A 251 -7.33 -41.66 -24.05
CA GLU A 251 -6.46 -42.84 -24.14
C GLU A 251 -7.17 -44.14 -23.73
N ILE A 252 -8.02 -44.08 -22.69
CA ILE A 252 -8.83 -45.24 -22.27
C ILE A 252 -9.77 -45.66 -23.40
N LYS A 253 -10.50 -44.72 -24.01
CA LYS A 253 -11.41 -44.99 -25.13
C LYS A 253 -10.67 -45.57 -26.35
N GLU A 254 -9.50 -45.06 -26.68
CA GLU A 254 -8.66 -45.63 -27.75
C GLU A 254 -8.24 -47.07 -27.44
N LYS A 255 -7.78 -47.34 -26.23
CA LYS A 255 -7.40 -48.71 -25.81
C LYS A 255 -8.59 -49.67 -25.84
N GLU A 256 -9.77 -49.24 -25.40
CA GLU A 256 -10.99 -50.03 -25.48
C GLU A 256 -11.39 -50.34 -26.92
N MET A 257 -11.31 -49.35 -27.82
CA MET A 257 -11.59 -49.56 -29.25
C MET A 257 -10.58 -50.53 -29.87
N LEU A 258 -9.30 -50.38 -29.57
CA LEU A 258 -8.24 -51.27 -30.05
C LEU A 258 -8.45 -52.71 -29.58
N ASN A 259 -8.84 -52.89 -28.31
CA ASN A 259 -9.16 -54.22 -27.76
C ASN A 259 -10.35 -54.85 -28.48
N LYS A 260 -11.45 -54.09 -28.71
CA LYS A 260 -12.60 -54.60 -29.48
C LYS A 260 -12.19 -55.02 -30.89
N LEU A 261 -11.32 -54.25 -31.56
CA LEU A 261 -10.84 -54.58 -32.89
C LEU A 261 -10.04 -55.90 -32.88
N LYS A 262 -9.16 -56.08 -31.90
CA LYS A 262 -8.39 -57.32 -31.71
C LYS A 262 -9.28 -58.52 -31.44
N THR A 263 -10.30 -58.38 -30.59
CA THR A 263 -11.25 -59.47 -30.32
C THR A 263 -11.99 -59.88 -31.59
N ASN A 264 -12.48 -58.90 -32.38
CA ASN A 264 -13.17 -59.18 -33.64
C ASN A 264 -12.25 -59.84 -34.69
N GLN A 265 -10.98 -59.44 -34.76
CA GLN A 265 -9.99 -60.08 -35.63
C GLN A 265 -9.77 -61.54 -35.24
N ASN A 266 -9.56 -61.82 -33.95
CA ASN A 266 -9.40 -63.18 -33.45
C ASN A 266 -10.65 -64.03 -33.75
N GLU A 267 -11.86 -63.48 -33.60
CA GLU A 267 -13.11 -64.17 -33.93
C GLU A 267 -13.23 -64.46 -35.43
N ASN A 268 -12.81 -63.54 -36.30
CA ASN A 268 -12.80 -63.77 -37.74
C ASN A 268 -11.76 -64.83 -38.14
N GLU A 269 -10.54 -64.78 -37.58
CA GLU A 269 -9.52 -65.80 -37.80
C GLU A 269 -9.98 -67.19 -37.33
N GLN A 270 -10.72 -67.25 -36.23
CA GLN A 270 -11.33 -68.48 -35.74
C GLN A 270 -12.36 -69.03 -36.73
N LYS A 271 -13.25 -68.18 -37.25
CA LYS A 271 -14.26 -68.57 -38.25
C LYS A 271 -13.64 -69.01 -39.57
N ASP A 272 -12.58 -68.34 -40.02
CA ASP A 272 -11.86 -68.71 -41.24
C ASP A 272 -11.20 -70.09 -41.10
N LYS A 273 -10.63 -70.40 -39.93
CA LYS A 273 -10.13 -71.76 -39.63
C LYS A 273 -11.24 -72.80 -39.62
N GLU A 274 -12.37 -72.51 -38.98
CA GLU A 274 -13.52 -73.42 -38.98
C GLU A 274 -14.05 -73.68 -40.39
N LEU A 275 -14.07 -72.65 -41.25
CA LEU A 275 -14.47 -72.78 -42.66
C LEU A 275 -13.49 -73.66 -43.45
N GLN A 276 -12.18 -73.43 -43.30
CA GLN A 276 -11.15 -74.26 -43.93
C GLN A 276 -11.23 -75.72 -43.50
N ASP A 277 -11.46 -75.99 -42.21
CA ASP A 277 -11.64 -77.36 -41.69
C ASP A 277 -12.90 -78.03 -42.27
N LEU A 278 -13.97 -77.25 -42.48
CA LEU A 278 -15.21 -77.75 -43.10
C LEU A 278 -15.01 -78.09 -44.59
N GLU A 279 -14.35 -77.19 -45.33
CA GLU A 279 -13.99 -77.40 -46.74
C GLU A 279 -13.08 -78.62 -46.90
N ALA A 280 -12.09 -78.79 -46.02
CA ALA A 280 -11.21 -79.96 -46.01
C ALA A 280 -11.99 -81.26 -45.78
N LYS A 281 -12.95 -81.27 -44.83
CA LYS A 281 -13.84 -82.43 -44.61
C LYS A 281 -14.71 -82.73 -45.81
N GLN A 282 -15.30 -81.71 -46.44
CA GLN A 282 -16.12 -81.89 -47.65
C GLN A 282 -15.28 -82.42 -48.82
N ALA A 283 -14.04 -81.94 -48.98
CA ALA A 283 -13.12 -82.45 -49.99
C ALA A 283 -12.74 -83.92 -49.72
N GLU A 284 -12.47 -84.30 -48.47
CA GLU A 284 -12.25 -85.70 -48.09
C GLU A 284 -13.47 -86.59 -48.37
N GLU A 285 -14.68 -86.14 -48.05
CA GLU A 285 -15.91 -86.87 -48.33
C GLU A 285 -16.16 -87.03 -49.84
N MET A 286 -15.92 -85.97 -50.61
CA MET A 286 -16.02 -86.00 -52.06
C MET A 286 -14.97 -86.95 -52.68
N GLN A 287 -13.74 -86.93 -52.17
CA GLN A 287 -12.69 -87.86 -52.60
C GLN A 287 -13.08 -89.31 -52.28
N ARG A 288 -13.61 -89.58 -51.09
CA ARG A 288 -14.15 -90.90 -50.73
C ARG A 288 -15.31 -91.34 -51.62
N MET A 289 -16.16 -90.41 -52.05
CA MET A 289 -17.23 -90.73 -53.02
C MET A 289 -16.68 -91.04 -54.40
N LEU A 290 -15.71 -90.27 -54.89
CA LEU A 290 -15.06 -90.51 -56.18
C LEU A 290 -14.30 -91.85 -56.19
N ASP A 291 -13.58 -92.18 -55.11
CA ASP A 291 -12.91 -93.48 -54.94
C ASP A 291 -13.91 -94.64 -54.94
N LYS A 292 -15.08 -94.47 -54.31
CA LYS A 292 -16.17 -95.45 -54.37
C LYS A 292 -16.73 -95.60 -55.78
N ILE A 293 -16.88 -94.51 -56.55
CA ILE A 293 -17.36 -94.58 -57.94
C ILE A 293 -16.31 -95.26 -58.83
N ALA A 294 -15.02 -95.00 -58.63
CA ALA A 294 -13.93 -95.64 -59.35
C ALA A 294 -13.82 -97.15 -59.05
N GLN A 295 -14.27 -97.63 -57.89
CA GLN A 295 -14.38 -99.06 -57.58
C GLN A 295 -15.56 -99.77 -58.28
N TRP A 296 -16.49 -99.02 -58.88
CA TRP A 296 -17.68 -99.54 -59.55
C TRP A 296 -17.60 -99.46 -61.10
N MET A 297 -16.47 -99.00 -61.64
CA MET A 297 -16.11 -99.07 -63.06
C MET A 297 -15.01 -100.11 -63.27
#